data_AF-H2XQN0-F1
#
_entry.id   AF-H2XQN0-F1
#
_cell.length_a   1.000
_cell.length_b   1.000
_cell.length_c   1.000
_cell.angle_alpha   90.00
_cell.angle_beta   90.00
_cell.angle_gamma   90.00
#
_symmetry.space_group_name_H-M   'P 1'
#
loop_
_entity.id
_entity.type
_entity.pdbx_description
1 polymer ?
#
loop_
_entity_poly.entity_id
_entity_poly.type
_entity_poly.pdbx_seq_one_letter_code
_entity_poly.pdbx_strand_id
1 'polypeptide(L)'
;MCTDCTNFFDDWKQLMINNKTVVDELTQEILEQCTALGGLDKLCTTLAKEYLPKLWQALAENSPMDICRSIYFCEAGTAKESLSAITRVNTLQQVPVELDNQKYCTDCTAFMKDLQGVAANNKTIISELTELVKEQCSQFDPVVAELCTKAVDQLNSLITEQCSMLGPDFEQLCSEFTKEYLPQLWDMISYNDAGLICSTLYMCEE
;
A
#
# COMPACT_ATOMS: atom_id res chain seq x y z
N MET A 1 8.43 11.84 19.72
CA MET A 1 7.67 10.92 18.86
C MET A 1 8.58 9.88 18.22
N CYS A 2 9.52 10.26 17.34
CA CYS A 2 10.43 9.28 16.73
C CYS A 2 11.25 8.50 17.77
N THR A 3 11.93 9.21 18.69
CA THR A 3 12.69 8.59 19.78
C THR A 3 11.85 7.65 20.64
N ASP A 4 10.62 8.05 20.97
CA ASP A 4 9.72 7.24 21.80
C ASP A 4 9.31 5.95 21.07
N CYS A 5 9.02 6.07 19.77
CA CYS A 5 8.69 4.92 18.93
C CYS A 5 9.87 3.95 18.80
N THR A 6 11.08 4.46 18.52
CA THR A 6 12.25 3.58 18.36
C THR A 6 12.59 2.87 19.66
N ASN A 7 12.50 3.56 20.79
CA ASN A 7 12.72 2.96 22.11
C ASN A 7 11.67 1.88 22.42
N PHE A 8 10.39 2.13 22.10
CA PHE A 8 9.34 1.14 22.28
C PHE A 8 9.61 -0.14 21.48
N PHE A 9 9.98 -0.03 20.20
CA PHE A 9 10.25 -1.21 19.37
C PHE A 9 11.59 -1.88 19.72
N ASP A 10 12.56 -1.15 20.25
CA ASP A 10 13.77 -1.74 20.84
C ASP A 10 13.42 -2.59 22.07
N ASP A 11 12.66 -2.04 23.02
CA ASP A 11 12.21 -2.75 24.22
C ASP A 11 11.36 -3.97 23.84
N TRP A 12 10.43 -3.80 22.89
CA TRP A 12 9.61 -4.89 22.37
C TRP A 12 10.47 -6.00 21.77
N LYS A 13 11.47 -5.66 20.94
CA LYS A 13 12.38 -6.65 20.34
C LYS A 13 13.17 -7.40 21.40
N GLN A 14 13.65 -6.72 22.44
CA GLN A 14 14.37 -7.35 23.55
C GLN A 14 13.47 -8.32 24.32
N LEU A 15 12.20 -7.98 24.53
CA LEU A 15 11.24 -8.86 25.17
C LEU A 15 10.90 -10.08 24.30
N MET A 16 10.72 -9.89 22.99
CA MET A 16 10.23 -10.92 22.08
C MET A 16 11.32 -11.88 21.56
N ILE A 17 12.52 -11.39 21.28
CA ILE A 17 13.65 -12.23 20.81
C ILE A 17 14.12 -13.17 21.93
N ASN A 18 14.08 -12.70 23.18
CA ASN A 18 14.53 -13.47 24.34
C ASN A 18 13.43 -14.36 24.94
N ASN A 19 12.15 -14.17 24.55
CA ASN A 19 11.03 -14.91 25.10
C ASN A 19 9.93 -15.18 24.06
N LYS A 20 10.13 -16.23 23.25
CA LYS A 20 9.16 -16.68 22.22
C LYS A 20 7.74 -16.90 22.77
N THR A 21 7.62 -17.20 24.06
CA THR A 21 6.33 -17.41 24.75
C THR A 21 5.44 -16.17 24.71
N VAL A 22 6.00 -14.95 24.74
CA VAL A 22 5.20 -13.71 24.76
C VAL A 22 4.46 -13.49 23.44
N VAL A 23 5.07 -13.86 22.31
CA VAL A 23 4.42 -13.80 20.99
C VAL A 23 3.25 -14.77 20.92
N ASP A 24 3.44 -15.98 21.44
CA ASP A 24 2.42 -17.02 21.44
C ASP A 24 1.25 -16.64 22.35
N GLU A 25 1.53 -16.12 23.55
CA GLU A 25 0.52 -15.61 24.50
C GLU A 25 -0.26 -14.44 23.90
N LEU A 26 0.42 -13.45 23.31
CA LEU A 26 -0.24 -12.31 22.66
C LEU A 26 -1.09 -12.75 21.46
N THR A 27 -0.61 -13.73 20.68
CA THR A 27 -1.38 -14.30 19.57
C THR A 27 -2.64 -14.97 20.10
N GLN A 28 -2.54 -15.73 21.20
CA GLN A 28 -3.68 -16.37 21.83
C GLN A 28 -4.68 -15.33 22.37
N GLU A 29 -4.22 -14.29 23.05
CA GLU A 29 -5.10 -13.21 23.54
C GLU A 29 -5.86 -12.54 22.38
N ILE A 30 -5.20 -12.24 21.26
CA ILE A 30 -5.87 -11.65 20.09
C ILE A 30 -6.91 -12.62 19.52
N LEU A 31 -6.62 -13.91 19.45
CA LEU A 31 -7.57 -14.94 19.00
C LEU A 31 -8.76 -15.10 19.96
N GLU A 32 -8.54 -14.95 21.26
CA GLU A 32 -9.61 -14.95 22.26
C GLU A 32 -10.53 -13.73 22.09
N GLN A 33 -9.97 -12.55 21.81
CA GLN A 33 -10.76 -11.35 21.53
C GLN A 33 -11.60 -11.47 20.25
N CYS A 34 -11.17 -12.27 19.27
CA CYS A 34 -12.00 -12.55 18.10
C CYS A 34 -13.36 -13.15 18.48
N THR A 35 -13.45 -13.90 19.58
CA THR A 35 -14.72 -14.50 20.02
C THR A 35 -15.75 -13.46 20.51
N ALA A 36 -15.29 -12.27 20.90
CA ALA A 36 -16.16 -11.17 21.32
C ALA A 36 -16.83 -10.45 20.14
N LEU A 37 -16.40 -10.71 18.90
CA LEU A 37 -16.86 -10.00 17.70
C LEU A 37 -18.13 -10.58 17.06
N GLY A 38 -18.80 -11.53 17.72
CA GLY A 38 -20.07 -12.09 17.26
C GLY A 38 -19.95 -12.74 15.88
N GLY A 39 -20.74 -12.31 14.88
CA GLY A 39 -20.73 -12.89 13.53
C GLY A 39 -19.44 -12.70 12.73
N LEU A 40 -18.46 -11.96 13.27
CA LEU A 40 -17.13 -11.74 12.67
C LEU A 40 -16.04 -12.63 13.29
N ASP A 41 -16.40 -13.49 14.25
CA ASP A 41 -15.47 -14.37 14.98
C ASP A 41 -14.57 -15.20 14.06
N LYS A 42 -15.16 -15.84 13.05
CA LYS A 42 -14.45 -16.69 12.08
C LYS A 42 -13.54 -15.90 11.17
N LEU A 43 -13.99 -14.73 10.70
CA LEU A 43 -13.20 -13.85 9.86
C LEU A 43 -12.01 -13.30 10.64
N CYS A 44 -12.24 -12.77 11.85
CA CYS A 44 -11.19 -12.30 12.73
C CYS A 44 -10.17 -13.42 13.02
N THR A 45 -10.63 -14.61 13.38
CA THR A 45 -9.75 -15.77 13.64
C THR A 45 -8.92 -16.13 12.41
N THR A 46 -9.51 -16.08 11.22
CA THR A 46 -8.83 -16.41 9.96
C THR A 46 -7.75 -15.38 9.65
N LEU A 47 -8.10 -14.10 9.69
CA LEU A 47 -7.17 -12.99 9.46
C LEU A 47 -6.07 -12.97 10.52
N ALA A 48 -6.40 -13.14 11.81
CA ALA A 48 -5.42 -13.18 12.88
C ALA A 48 -4.42 -14.32 12.67
N LYS A 49 -4.88 -15.54 12.33
CA LYS A 49 -3.99 -16.68 12.06
C LYS A 49 -3.12 -16.46 10.83
N GLU A 50 -3.60 -15.75 9.83
CA GLU A 50 -2.84 -15.49 8.61
C GLU A 50 -1.82 -14.35 8.78
N TYR A 51 -2.25 -13.24 9.38
CA TYR A 51 -1.50 -12.00 9.37
C TYR A 51 -0.66 -11.78 10.63
N LEU A 52 -1.04 -12.31 11.80
CA LEU A 52 -0.22 -12.16 13.01
C LEU A 52 1.17 -12.78 12.85
N PRO A 53 1.34 -14.00 12.30
CA PRO A 53 2.68 -14.55 12.08
C PRO A 53 3.53 -13.68 11.14
N LYS A 54 2.92 -13.15 10.07
CA LYS A 54 3.59 -12.25 9.12
C LYS A 54 3.97 -10.92 9.79
N LEU A 55 3.09 -10.38 10.63
CA LEU A 55 3.33 -9.17 11.42
C LEU A 55 4.49 -9.39 12.41
N TRP A 56 4.48 -10.48 13.17
CA TRP A 56 5.56 -10.83 14.09
C TRP A 56 6.89 -11.00 13.38
N GLN A 57 6.88 -11.67 12.22
CA GLN A 57 8.06 -11.80 11.38
C GLN A 57 8.55 -10.42 10.91
N ALA A 58 7.67 -9.56 10.41
CA ALA A 58 8.03 -8.23 9.95
C ALA A 58 8.61 -7.37 11.09
N LEU A 59 8.02 -7.40 12.29
CA LEU A 59 8.54 -6.68 13.46
C LEU A 59 9.88 -7.26 13.95
N ALA A 60 10.10 -8.56 13.81
CA ALA A 60 11.37 -9.18 14.13
C ALA A 60 12.47 -8.77 13.14
N GLU A 61 12.17 -8.78 11.83
CA GLU A 61 13.15 -8.55 10.76
C GLU A 61 13.51 -7.09 10.54
N ASN A 62 12.57 -6.15 10.69
CA ASN A 62 12.79 -4.73 10.40
C ASN A 62 13.37 -3.98 11.60
N SER A 63 14.24 -2.98 11.40
CA SER A 63 14.75 -2.19 12.54
C SER A 63 13.66 -1.33 13.19
N PRO A 64 13.78 -0.95 14.47
CA PRO A 64 12.85 0.00 15.10
C PRO A 64 12.68 1.29 14.29
N MET A 65 13.77 1.78 13.69
CA MET A 65 13.72 2.96 12.82
C MET A 65 12.84 2.72 11.58
N ASP A 66 13.01 1.59 10.90
CA ASP A 66 12.22 1.25 9.71
C ASP A 66 10.74 1.06 10.04
N ILE A 67 10.46 0.39 11.17
CA ILE A 67 9.09 0.23 11.68
C ILE A 67 8.48 1.61 11.94
N CYS A 68 9.15 2.46 12.71
CA CYS A 68 8.65 3.79 13.08
C CYS A 68 8.46 4.74 11.88
N ARG A 69 9.28 4.58 10.83
CA ARG A 69 9.08 5.28 9.55
C ARG A 69 7.86 4.79 8.80
N SER A 70 7.67 3.46 8.73
CA SER A 70 6.52 2.86 8.02
C SER A 70 5.16 3.28 8.61
N ILE A 71 5.13 3.67 9.88
CA ILE A 71 3.94 4.16 10.57
C ILE A 71 3.97 5.68 10.83
N TYR A 72 4.91 6.41 10.21
CA TYR A 72 5.03 7.88 10.25
C TYR A 72 5.32 8.49 11.64
N PHE A 73 5.81 7.70 12.59
CA PHE A 73 6.29 8.20 13.88
C PHE A 73 7.71 8.79 13.80
N CYS A 74 8.45 8.45 12.74
CA CYS A 74 9.73 9.03 12.36
C CYS A 74 9.66 9.59 10.95
N GLU A 75 10.41 10.65 10.68
CA GLU A 75 10.59 11.19 9.34
C GLU A 75 11.16 10.12 8.39
N ALA A 76 10.68 10.13 7.14
CA ALA A 76 11.19 9.28 6.08
C ALA A 76 12.73 9.43 6.00
N GLY A 77 13.42 8.30 5.86
CA GLY A 77 14.87 8.33 5.72
C GLY A 77 15.29 9.06 4.47
N THR A 78 16.54 9.55 4.46
CA THR A 78 17.11 10.06 3.21
C THR A 78 17.04 8.97 2.13
N ALA A 79 16.97 9.33 0.85
CA ALA A 79 16.93 8.35 -0.25
C ALA A 79 18.03 7.26 -0.13
N LYS A 80 19.17 7.62 0.46
CA LYS A 80 20.31 6.73 0.78
C LYS A 80 20.01 5.68 1.85
N GLU A 81 19.19 6.01 2.85
CA GLU A 81 18.77 5.11 3.92
C GLU A 81 17.67 4.15 3.43
N SER A 82 16.71 4.66 2.66
CA SER A 82 15.67 3.84 2.01
C SER A 82 16.28 2.86 0.99
N LEU A 83 17.35 3.25 0.29
CA LEU A 83 18.12 2.36 -0.57
C LEU A 83 18.76 1.17 0.20
N SER A 84 19.17 1.38 1.46
CA SER A 84 19.81 0.34 2.25
C SER A 84 18.84 -0.77 2.68
N ALA A 85 17.57 -0.43 2.94
CA ALA A 85 16.50 -1.39 3.21
C ALA A 85 16.07 -2.18 1.95
N ILE A 86 16.18 -1.58 0.77
CA ILE A 86 15.90 -2.21 -0.53
C ILE A 86 17.00 -3.20 -0.97
N THR A 87 18.19 -3.19 -0.33
CA THR A 87 19.34 -4.08 -0.64
C THR A 87 19.06 -5.59 -0.52
N ARG A 88 17.86 -6.03 -0.10
CA ARG A 88 17.46 -7.45 -0.18
C ARG A 88 16.82 -7.87 -1.51
N VAL A 89 16.49 -6.95 -2.41
CA VAL A 89 16.04 -7.27 -3.78
C VAL A 89 17.13 -6.88 -4.77
N ASN A 90 18.05 -7.82 -4.98
CA ASN A 90 19.27 -7.63 -5.75
C ASN A 90 19.05 -7.79 -7.27
N THR A 91 18.06 -7.10 -7.85
CA THR A 91 17.69 -7.28 -9.28
C THR A 91 17.61 -6.01 -10.13
N LEU A 92 17.87 -4.81 -9.60
CA LEU A 92 17.82 -3.57 -10.41
C LEU A 92 19.10 -2.74 -10.36
N GLN A 93 20.25 -3.38 -10.22
CA GLN A 93 21.53 -2.67 -10.08
C GLN A 93 22.15 -2.16 -11.39
N GLN A 94 21.37 -1.95 -12.46
CA GLN A 94 21.91 -1.47 -13.75
C GLN A 94 21.00 -0.53 -14.53
N VAL A 95 20.40 0.49 -13.90
CA VAL A 95 19.98 1.67 -14.65
C VAL A 95 20.52 2.93 -13.96
N PRO A 96 21.45 3.68 -14.60
CA PRO A 96 21.83 4.99 -14.12
C PRO A 96 20.72 5.96 -14.52
N VAL A 97 19.63 6.01 -13.74
CA VAL A 97 18.65 7.09 -13.87
C VAL A 97 19.02 8.15 -12.84
N GLU A 98 19.60 9.27 -13.28
CA GLU A 98 19.42 10.51 -12.53
C GLU A 98 17.92 10.79 -12.53
N LEU A 99 17.26 10.55 -11.40
CA LEU A 99 15.84 10.84 -11.24
C LEU A 99 15.70 12.36 -11.23
N ASP A 100 15.22 12.93 -12.35
CA ASP A 100 14.80 14.32 -12.40
C ASP A 100 13.44 14.44 -11.69
N ASN A 101 13.50 14.56 -10.37
CA ASN A 101 12.32 14.69 -9.50
C ASN A 101 11.40 15.84 -9.96
N GLN A 102 11.95 16.88 -10.58
CA GLN A 102 11.17 17.99 -11.09
C GLN A 102 10.35 17.59 -12.32
N LYS A 103 10.94 16.80 -13.22
CA LYS A 103 10.22 16.24 -14.36
C LYS A 103 9.16 15.24 -13.93
N TYR A 104 9.46 14.33 -13.00
CA TYR A 104 8.47 13.37 -12.49
C TYR A 104 7.32 14.06 -11.75
N CYS A 105 7.61 15.09 -10.96
CA CYS A 105 6.58 15.92 -10.32
C CYS A 105 5.67 16.58 -11.36
N THR A 106 6.27 17.14 -12.41
CA THR A 106 5.54 17.80 -13.50
C THR A 106 4.63 16.81 -14.23
N ASP A 107 5.17 15.65 -14.59
CA ASP A 107 4.43 14.60 -15.30
C ASP A 107 3.29 14.04 -14.44
N CYS A 108 3.55 13.77 -13.16
CA CYS A 108 2.53 13.34 -12.21
C CYS A 108 1.42 14.38 -12.06
N THR A 109 1.77 15.66 -11.88
CA THR A 109 0.80 16.73 -11.65
C THR A 109 -0.09 16.93 -12.89
N ALA A 110 0.49 16.82 -14.09
CA ALA A 110 -0.26 16.88 -15.33
C ALA A 110 -1.23 15.70 -15.45
N PHE A 111 -0.74 14.48 -15.22
CA PHE A 111 -1.56 13.27 -15.22
C PHE A 111 -2.74 13.36 -14.25
N MET A 112 -2.50 13.83 -13.02
CA MET A 112 -3.56 13.96 -12.01
C MET A 112 -4.60 15.00 -12.40
N LYS A 113 -4.21 16.11 -13.03
CA LYS A 113 -5.15 17.12 -13.55
C LYS A 113 -6.01 16.59 -14.69
N ASP A 114 -5.41 15.83 -15.61
CA ASP A 114 -6.13 15.21 -16.72
C ASP A 114 -7.13 14.17 -16.19
N LEU A 115 -6.69 13.36 -15.23
CA LEU A 115 -7.52 12.39 -14.52
C LEU A 115 -8.71 13.06 -13.82
N GLN A 116 -8.49 14.17 -13.11
CA GLN A 116 -9.53 14.96 -12.47
C GLN A 116 -10.55 15.54 -13.47
N GLY A 117 -10.06 15.98 -14.64
CA GLY A 117 -10.91 16.47 -15.73
C GLY A 117 -11.85 15.39 -16.28
N VAL A 118 -11.37 14.16 -16.40
CA VAL A 118 -12.21 13.00 -16.77
C VAL A 118 -13.19 12.70 -15.62
N ALA A 119 -12.70 12.69 -14.38
CA ALA A 119 -13.42 12.40 -13.13
C ALA A 119 -14.66 13.23 -12.88
N ALA A 120 -14.57 14.53 -13.12
CA ALA A 120 -15.68 15.45 -12.91
C ALA A 120 -16.85 15.23 -13.90
N ASN A 121 -16.63 14.55 -15.04
CA ASN A 121 -17.53 14.61 -16.18
C ASN A 121 -18.24 13.31 -16.56
N ASN A 122 -17.85 12.13 -16.05
CA ASN A 122 -18.39 10.86 -16.56
C ASN A 122 -18.54 9.72 -15.52
N LYS A 123 -19.75 9.39 -15.07
CA LYS A 123 -19.98 8.34 -14.04
C LYS A 123 -19.73 6.89 -14.50
N THR A 124 -19.36 6.64 -15.76
CA THR A 124 -19.02 5.31 -16.32
C THR A 124 -17.52 4.97 -16.24
N ILE A 125 -16.80 5.68 -15.37
CA ILE A 125 -15.39 6.07 -15.55
C ILE A 125 -14.34 4.96 -15.51
N ILE A 126 -14.65 3.78 -14.97
CA ILE A 126 -13.64 2.73 -14.79
C ILE A 126 -13.11 2.24 -16.15
N SER A 127 -13.98 2.13 -17.17
CA SER A 127 -13.53 1.72 -18.51
C SER A 127 -12.72 2.83 -19.19
N GLU A 128 -13.15 4.08 -19.06
CA GLU A 128 -12.46 5.24 -19.65
C GLU A 128 -11.12 5.52 -18.96
N LEU A 129 -11.04 5.31 -17.63
CA LEU A 129 -9.80 5.37 -16.85
C LEU A 129 -8.83 4.28 -17.27
N THR A 130 -9.34 3.06 -17.48
CA THR A 130 -8.51 1.94 -17.96
C THR A 130 -7.89 2.28 -19.30
N GLU A 131 -8.65 2.87 -20.22
CA GLU A 131 -8.16 3.32 -21.52
C GLU A 131 -7.17 4.49 -21.40
N LEU A 132 -7.48 5.50 -20.56
CA LEU A 132 -6.60 6.65 -20.33
C LEU A 132 -5.25 6.22 -19.73
N VAL A 133 -5.25 5.35 -18.71
CA VAL A 133 -4.00 4.88 -18.09
C VAL A 133 -3.21 4.04 -19.09
N LYS A 134 -3.85 3.25 -19.95
CA LYS A 134 -3.17 2.53 -21.05
C LYS A 134 -2.60 3.47 -22.11
N GLU A 135 -3.30 4.54 -22.44
CA GLU A 135 -2.79 5.58 -23.34
C GLU A 135 -1.54 6.24 -22.75
N GLN A 136 -1.53 6.51 -21.44
CA GLN A 136 -0.34 7.03 -20.75
C GLN A 136 0.77 5.98 -20.65
N CYS A 137 0.43 4.70 -20.45
CA CYS A 137 1.41 3.62 -20.51
C CYS A 137 2.17 3.64 -21.84
N SER A 138 1.49 3.98 -22.95
CA SER A 138 2.10 4.04 -24.29
C SER A 138 3.12 5.19 -24.46
N GLN A 139 3.16 6.15 -23.53
CA GLN A 139 4.13 7.25 -23.52
C GLN A 139 5.49 6.83 -22.93
N PHE A 140 5.54 5.71 -22.20
CA PHE A 140 6.80 5.16 -21.71
C PHE A 140 7.56 4.41 -22.81
N ASP A 141 8.83 4.09 -22.54
CA ASP A 141 9.60 3.25 -23.44
C ASP A 141 8.96 1.83 -23.55
N PRO A 142 9.17 1.10 -24.66
CA PRO A 142 8.36 -0.07 -25.00
C PRO A 142 8.29 -1.15 -23.92
N VAL A 143 9.38 -1.34 -23.16
CA VAL A 143 9.46 -2.33 -22.08
C VAL A 143 8.59 -1.91 -20.89
N VAL A 144 8.63 -0.64 -20.49
CA VAL A 144 7.82 -0.10 -19.40
C VAL A 144 6.36 0.05 -19.82
N ALA A 145 6.10 0.41 -21.08
CA ALA A 145 4.76 0.49 -21.64
C ALA A 145 4.01 -0.85 -21.58
N GLU A 146 4.69 -1.95 -21.94
CA GLU A 146 4.11 -3.31 -21.89
C GLU A 146 3.82 -3.75 -20.45
N LEU A 147 4.76 -3.51 -19.53
CA LEU A 147 4.57 -3.82 -18.10
C LEU A 147 3.44 -3.00 -17.47
N CYS A 148 3.39 -1.70 -17.77
CA CYS A 148 2.36 -0.78 -17.31
C CYS A 148 0.98 -1.21 -17.82
N THR A 149 0.84 -1.47 -19.12
CA THR A 149 -0.42 -1.91 -19.75
C THR A 149 -0.93 -3.20 -19.12
N LYS A 150 -0.03 -4.17 -18.90
CA LYS A 150 -0.35 -5.44 -18.28
C LYS A 150 -0.77 -5.29 -16.82
N ALA A 151 -0.12 -4.41 -16.06
CA ALA A 151 -0.50 -4.12 -14.67
C ALA A 151 -1.90 -3.49 -14.58
N VAL A 152 -2.24 -2.59 -15.51
CA VAL A 152 -3.58 -1.98 -15.61
C VAL A 152 -4.65 -3.02 -15.91
N ASP A 153 -4.40 -3.93 -16.86
CA ASP A 153 -5.29 -5.04 -17.18
C ASP A 153 -5.52 -5.98 -15.99
N GLN A 154 -4.49 -6.17 -15.17
CA GLN A 154 -4.54 -7.05 -14.01
C GLN A 154 -5.24 -6.42 -12.80
N LEU A 155 -5.34 -5.09 -12.70
CA LEU A 155 -5.86 -4.40 -11.52
C LEU A 155 -7.33 -4.76 -11.21
N ASN A 156 -8.20 -4.78 -12.23
CA ASN A 156 -9.61 -5.19 -12.06
C ASN A 156 -9.75 -6.69 -11.79
N SER A 157 -8.85 -7.50 -12.38
CA SER A 157 -8.81 -8.94 -12.12
C SER A 157 -8.37 -9.24 -10.70
N LEU A 158 -7.40 -8.48 -10.16
CA LEU A 158 -6.88 -8.62 -8.81
C LEU A 158 -7.93 -8.36 -7.74
N ILE A 159 -8.74 -7.30 -7.90
CA ILE A 159 -9.81 -6.98 -6.93
C ILE A 159 -10.87 -8.10 -6.93
N THR A 160 -11.25 -8.57 -8.12
CA THR A 160 -12.24 -9.64 -8.26
C THR A 160 -11.71 -10.96 -7.69
N GLU A 161 -10.47 -11.34 -8.04
CA GLU A 161 -9.81 -12.56 -7.57
C GLU A 161 -9.58 -12.53 -6.06
N GLN A 162 -9.19 -11.38 -5.49
CA GLN A 162 -9.06 -11.20 -4.05
C GLN A 162 -10.40 -11.29 -3.32
N CYS A 163 -11.47 -10.69 -3.86
CA CYS A 163 -12.81 -10.85 -3.27
C CYS A 163 -13.29 -12.31 -3.30
N SER A 164 -13.01 -13.05 -4.37
CA SER A 164 -13.34 -14.48 -4.45
C SER A 164 -12.50 -15.35 -3.51
N MET A 165 -11.27 -14.93 -3.17
CA MET A 165 -10.43 -15.62 -2.16
C MET A 165 -10.97 -15.49 -0.73
N LEU A 166 -11.82 -14.50 -0.44
CA LEU A 166 -12.45 -14.33 0.88
C LEU A 166 -13.58 -15.35 1.15
N GLY A 167 -13.94 -16.14 0.14
CA GLY A 167 -14.99 -17.16 0.23
C GLY A 167 -16.39 -16.61 -0.02
N PRO A 168 -17.38 -17.50 -0.23
CA PRO A 168 -18.71 -17.14 -0.74
C PRO A 168 -19.50 -16.23 0.22
N ASP A 169 -19.23 -16.30 1.53
CA ASP A 169 -19.92 -15.50 2.54
C ASP A 169 -19.49 -14.01 2.52
N PHE A 170 -18.31 -13.71 1.98
CA PHE A 170 -17.71 -12.37 2.01
C PHE A 170 -17.47 -11.77 0.62
N GLU A 171 -17.55 -12.57 -0.43
CA GLU A 171 -17.41 -12.12 -1.82
C GLU A 171 -18.41 -11.00 -2.14
N GLN A 172 -19.66 -11.12 -1.67
CA GLN A 172 -20.69 -10.11 -1.87
C GLN A 172 -20.39 -8.83 -1.07
N LEU A 173 -19.99 -8.95 0.20
CA LEU A 173 -19.64 -7.81 1.04
C LEU A 173 -18.40 -7.08 0.51
N CYS A 174 -17.38 -7.81 0.05
CA CYS A 174 -16.19 -7.26 -0.60
C CYS A 174 -16.54 -6.52 -1.89
N SER A 175 -17.45 -7.10 -2.69
CA SER A 175 -17.96 -6.47 -3.91
C SER A 175 -18.77 -5.21 -3.63
N GLU A 176 -19.56 -5.19 -2.56
CA GLU A 176 -20.36 -4.04 -2.12
C GLU A 176 -19.46 -2.94 -1.55
N PHE A 177 -18.48 -3.29 -0.72
CA PHE A 177 -17.47 -2.36 -0.19
C PHE A 177 -16.64 -1.76 -1.33
N THR A 178 -16.20 -2.56 -2.29
CA THR A 178 -15.52 -2.06 -3.49
C THR A 178 -16.39 -1.05 -4.22
N LYS A 179 -17.69 -1.34 -4.43
CA LYS A 179 -18.64 -0.44 -5.10
C LYS A 179 -18.94 0.84 -4.32
N GLU A 180 -18.87 0.82 -2.99
CA GLU A 180 -19.18 1.96 -2.14
C GLU A 180 -17.97 2.88 -1.92
N TYR A 181 -16.77 2.30 -1.81
CA TYR A 181 -15.54 3.03 -1.53
C TYR A 181 -14.79 3.47 -2.79
N LEU A 182 -14.92 2.78 -3.93
CA LEU A 182 -14.36 3.28 -5.20
C LEU A 182 -14.87 4.68 -5.56
N PRO A 183 -16.19 4.97 -5.47
CA PRO A 183 -16.70 6.32 -5.71
C PRO A 183 -16.17 7.35 -4.72
N GLN A 184 -15.90 6.96 -3.46
CA GLN A 184 -15.33 7.88 -2.47
C GLN A 184 -13.84 8.15 -2.73
N LEU A 185 -13.08 7.13 -3.14
CA LEU A 185 -11.71 7.29 -3.65
C LEU A 185 -11.71 8.13 -4.93
N TRP A 186 -12.73 7.98 -5.77
CA TRP A 186 -12.94 8.79 -6.97
C TRP A 186 -13.17 10.26 -6.63
N ASP A 187 -14.05 10.55 -5.67
CA ASP A 187 -14.28 11.91 -5.18
C ASP A 187 -12.99 12.48 -4.55
N MET A 188 -12.28 11.68 -3.76
CA MET A 188 -11.00 12.08 -3.17
C MET A 188 -9.96 12.46 -4.25
N ILE A 189 -9.85 11.68 -5.33
CA ILE A 189 -8.96 11.98 -6.45
C ILE A 189 -9.45 13.22 -7.22
N SER A 190 -10.75 13.35 -7.42
CA SER A 190 -11.38 14.44 -8.20
C SER A 190 -11.20 15.81 -7.58
N TYR A 191 -11.22 15.90 -6.24
CA TYR A 191 -11.30 17.17 -5.52
C TYR A 191 -10.02 17.59 -4.81
N ASN A 192 -9.02 16.70 -4.69
CA ASN A 192 -7.76 17.05 -4.05
C ASN A 192 -6.79 17.76 -5.02
N ASP A 193 -5.84 18.52 -4.48
CA ASP A 193 -4.82 19.15 -5.30
C ASP A 193 -3.90 18.08 -5.94
N ALA A 194 -3.66 18.22 -7.25
CA ALA A 194 -2.81 17.30 -8.00
C ALA A 194 -1.37 17.25 -7.47
N GLY A 195 -0.83 18.38 -7.01
CA GLY A 195 0.48 18.46 -6.38
C GLY A 195 0.50 17.70 -5.06
N LEU A 196 -0.51 17.87 -4.20
CA LEU A 196 -0.64 17.13 -2.94
C LEU A 196 -0.68 15.60 -3.15
N ILE A 197 -1.41 15.13 -4.16
CA ILE A 197 -1.45 13.70 -4.50
C ILE A 197 -0.06 13.23 -4.95
N CYS A 198 0.62 14.01 -5.78
CA CYS A 198 1.96 13.69 -6.26
C CYS A 198 3.06 13.76 -5.18
N SER A 199 2.92 14.65 -4.19
CA SER A 199 3.79 14.66 -3.00
C SER A 199 3.55 13.44 -2.13
N THR A 200 2.30 13.00 -1.97
CA THR A 200 1.96 11.76 -1.24
C THR A 200 2.57 10.51 -1.89
N LEU A 201 2.75 10.53 -3.21
CA LEU A 201 3.42 9.49 -3.99
C LEU A 201 4.95 9.67 -4.06
N TYR A 202 5.51 10.64 -3.34
CA TYR A 202 6.94 10.99 -3.32
C TYR A 202 7.50 11.40 -4.70
N MET A 203 6.63 11.86 -5.62
CA MET A 203 7.00 12.34 -6.94
C MET A 203 7.22 13.85 -7.00
N CYS A 204 6.62 14.59 -6.05
CA CYS A 204 6.87 16.01 -5.81
C CYS A 204 7.50 16.21 -4.42
N GLU A 205 8.38 17.19 -4.29
CA GLU A 205 8.80 17.70 -2.97
C GLU A 205 7.66 18.54 -2.38
N GLU A 206 7.48 18.50 -1.05
CA GLU A 206 6.47 19.28 -0.31
C GLU A 206 6.69 20.80 -0.39
#